data_AF-A0A959H1Z0-F1
#
_entry.id   AF-A0A959H1Z0-F1
#
_cell.length_a   1.000
_cell.length_b   1.000
_cell.length_c   1.000
_cell.angle_alpha   90.00
_cell.angle_beta   90.00
_cell.angle_gamma   90.00
#
_symmetry.space_group_name_H-M   'P 1'
#
loop_
_entity.id
_entity.type
_entity.pdbx_description
1 polymer ?
#
loop_
_entity_poly.entity_id
_entity_poly.type
_entity_poly.pdbx_seq_one_letter_code
_entity_poly.pdbx_strand_id
1 'polypeptide(L)'
;FPYQNIYLKLYTRFPDGKRLSKVRNFDLFDAQGTSNGQCSGGECSVRILLQDNAFFNTAGAYTITLEQYMRVDSLNGIIAAGLAVEKTGKTKSDVLQKK
;
A
#
# COMPACT_ATOMS: atom_id res chain seq x y z
N PHE A 1 -6.58 -16.28 13.03
CA PHE A 1 -7.49 -15.24 12.50
C PHE A 1 -7.58 -15.38 10.99
N PRO A 2 -8.76 -15.21 10.36
CA PRO A 2 -8.97 -15.58 8.95
C PRO A 2 -8.10 -14.80 7.95
N TYR A 3 -7.57 -13.62 8.30
CA TYR A 3 -6.58 -12.90 7.48
C TYR A 3 -5.46 -12.34 8.36
N GLN A 4 -4.41 -13.12 8.59
CA GLN A 4 -3.16 -12.59 9.18
C GLN A 4 -2.53 -11.54 8.24
N ASN A 5 -2.69 -11.76 6.93
CA ASN A 5 -2.14 -10.93 5.89
C ASN A 5 -3.06 -10.89 4.67
N ILE A 6 -2.90 -9.86 3.84
CA ILE A 6 -3.59 -9.72 2.56
C ILE A 6 -2.60 -9.47 1.42
N TYR A 7 -2.91 -10.01 0.25
CA TYR A 7 -2.18 -9.71 -0.97
C TYR A 7 -2.95 -8.69 -1.78
N LEU A 8 -2.27 -7.61 -2.16
CA LEU A 8 -2.80 -6.62 -3.10
C LEU A 8 -1.92 -6.57 -4.33
N LYS A 9 -2.54 -6.41 -5.49
CA LYS A 9 -1.87 -6.04 -6.72
C LYS A 9 -2.02 -4.53 -6.90
N LEU A 10 -0.88 -3.86 -6.87
CA LEU A 10 -0.80 -2.41 -6.96
C LEU A 10 -0.50 -2.04 -8.40
N TYR A 11 -1.23 -1.06 -8.93
CA TYR A 11 -0.95 -0.48 -10.22
C TYR A 11 -0.64 1.00 -10.08
N THR A 12 0.37 1.46 -10.82
CA THR A 12 0.68 2.88 -11.00
C THR A 12 0.63 3.19 -12.47
N ARG A 13 -0.32 4.02 -12.89
CA ARG A 13 -0.35 4.63 -14.21
C ARG A 13 0.33 6.00 -14.14
N PHE A 14 1.35 6.18 -14.97
CA PHE A 14 2.12 7.41 -15.10
C PHE A 14 1.45 8.40 -16.07
N PRO A 15 1.78 9.70 -16.00
CA PRO A 15 1.26 10.70 -16.92
C PRO A 15 1.56 10.39 -18.39
N ASP A 16 2.69 9.74 -18.68
CA ASP A 16 3.09 9.32 -20.03
C ASP A 16 2.34 8.07 -20.52
N GLY A 17 1.40 7.55 -19.74
CA GLY A 17 0.60 6.39 -20.07
C GLY A 17 1.23 5.05 -19.68
N LYS A 18 2.51 5.02 -19.27
CA LYS A 18 3.14 3.78 -18.80
C LYS A 18 2.42 3.26 -17.56
N ARG A 19 2.44 1.94 -17.40
CA ARG A 19 1.85 1.26 -16.24
C ARG A 19 2.90 0.37 -15.61
N LEU A 20 3.03 0.48 -14.28
CA LEU A 20 3.76 -0.49 -13.47
C LEU A 20 2.76 -1.24 -12.61
N SER A 21 3.04 -2.52 -12.35
CA SER A 21 2.27 -3.31 -11.41
C SER A 21 3.17 -4.16 -10.53
N LYS A 22 2.78 -4.37 -9.27
CA LYS A 22 3.49 -5.23 -8.33
C LYS A 22 2.50 -5.86 -7.36
N VAL A 23 2.62 -7.17 -7.14
CA VAL A 23 1.91 -7.85 -6.05
C VAL A 23 2.73 -7.69 -4.77
N ARG A 24 2.06 -7.36 -3.67
CA ARG A 24 2.67 -7.18 -2.35
C ARG A 24 1.82 -7.87 -1.28
N ASN A 25 2.50 -8.45 -0.30
CA ASN A 25 1.90 -8.92 0.93
C ASN A 25 1.85 -7.78 1.96
N PHE A 26 0.77 -7.73 2.74
CA PHE A 26 0.57 -6.80 3.83
C PHE A 26 0.11 -7.57 5.06
N ASP A 27 0.97 -7.65 6.07
CA ASP A 27 0.65 -8.31 7.33
C ASP A 27 -0.21 -7.37 8.20
N LEU A 28 -1.45 -7.77 8.48
CA LEU A 28 -2.38 -7.03 9.34
C LEU A 28 -2.18 -7.42 10.81
N PHE A 29 -1.77 -8.66 11.05
CA PHE A 29 -1.48 -9.23 12.36
C PHE A 29 -0.14 -9.98 12.34
N ASP A 30 0.52 -10.08 13.49
CA ASP A 30 1.68 -10.95 13.68
C ASP A 30 1.28 -12.43 13.79
N ALA A 31 2.27 -13.30 13.97
CA ALA A 31 2.05 -14.75 14.08
C ALA A 31 1.32 -15.15 15.38
N GLN A 32 1.32 -14.29 16.40
CA GLN A 32 0.64 -14.48 17.67
C GLN A 32 -0.81 -13.95 17.61
N GLY A 33 -1.19 -13.27 16.54
CA GLY A 33 -2.51 -12.66 16.34
C GLY A 33 -2.62 -11.24 16.89
N THR A 34 -1.53 -10.61 17.28
CA THR A 34 -1.50 -9.19 17.66
C THR A 34 -1.61 -8.33 16.40
N SER A 35 -2.42 -7.29 16.43
CA SER A 35 -2.53 -6.35 15.31
C SER A 35 -1.23 -5.59 15.09
N ASN A 36 -0.82 -5.43 13.84
CA ASN A 36 0.31 -4.57 13.43
C ASN A 36 -0.06 -3.08 13.42
N GLY A 37 -1.26 -2.74 13.89
CA GLY A 37 -1.77 -1.38 13.95
C GLY A 37 -2.36 -1.05 15.31
N GLN A 38 -3.30 -0.10 15.32
CA GLN A 38 -4.00 0.33 16.53
C GLN A 38 -5.41 -0.25 16.53
N CYS A 39 -5.84 -0.82 17.65
CA CYS A 39 -7.19 -1.35 17.80
C CYS A 39 -7.96 -0.58 18.88
N SER A 40 -9.22 -0.29 18.61
CA SER A 40 -10.14 0.35 19.55
C SER A 40 -11.57 -0.09 19.21
N GLY A 41 -12.37 -0.40 20.23
CA GLY A 41 -13.79 -0.72 20.04
C GLY A 41 -14.08 -1.94 19.14
N GLY A 42 -13.12 -2.86 18.98
CA GLY A 42 -13.27 -4.04 18.10
C GLY A 42 -12.85 -3.82 16.65
N GLU A 43 -12.45 -2.60 16.29
CA GLU A 43 -11.86 -2.29 14.98
C GLU A 43 -10.35 -2.12 15.10
N CYS A 44 -9.62 -2.50 14.06
CA CYS A 44 -8.17 -2.33 13.97
C CYS A 44 -7.83 -1.57 12.71
N SER A 45 -6.98 -0.54 12.84
CA SER A 45 -6.47 0.27 11.74
C SER A 45 -4.98 0.06 11.58
N VAL A 46 -4.55 -0.34 10.38
CA VAL A 46 -3.13 -0.56 10.05
C VAL A 46 -2.70 0.41 8.96
N ARG A 47 -1.59 1.14 9.18
CA ARG A 47 -0.99 2.04 8.18
C ARG A 47 0.35 1.46 7.75
N ILE A 48 0.43 1.00 6.50
CA ILE A 48 1.62 0.30 5.97
C ILE A 48 2.24 1.12 4.84
N LEU A 49 3.56 1.19 4.81
CA LEU A 49 4.29 1.86 3.74
C LEU A 49 4.17 1.06 2.43
N LEU A 50 3.49 1.65 1.45
CA LEU A 50 3.24 1.00 0.17
C LEU A 50 4.49 0.93 -0.71
N GLN A 51 5.13 2.08 -0.89
CA GLN A 51 6.34 2.28 -1.67
C GLN A 51 7.14 3.39 -1.00
N ASP A 52 8.38 3.10 -0.67
CA ASP A 52 9.32 4.08 -0.20
C ASP A 52 9.96 4.83 -1.38
N ASN A 53 10.32 6.09 -1.14
CA ASN A 53 11.04 6.94 -2.11
C ASN A 53 10.38 7.00 -3.51
N ALA A 54 9.03 6.91 -3.57
CA ALA A 54 8.30 7.12 -4.82
C ALA A 54 8.63 8.51 -5.38
N PHE A 55 9.14 8.54 -6.60
CA PHE A 55 9.57 9.77 -7.25
C PHE A 55 8.67 10.09 -8.44
N PHE A 56 7.83 11.12 -8.27
CA PHE A 56 6.94 11.64 -9.30
C PHE A 56 7.71 12.62 -10.19
N ASN A 57 8.48 12.07 -11.13
CA ASN A 57 9.44 12.81 -11.96
C ASN A 57 8.83 13.59 -13.13
N THR A 58 7.58 13.31 -13.46
CA THR A 58 6.86 13.94 -14.57
C THR A 58 5.61 14.64 -14.05
N ALA A 59 5.38 15.88 -14.49
CA ALA A 59 4.16 16.60 -14.19
C ALA A 59 2.95 15.96 -14.89
N GLY A 60 1.83 15.85 -14.19
CA GLY A 60 0.59 15.32 -14.72
C GLY A 60 -0.11 14.36 -13.76
N ALA A 61 -1.17 13.74 -14.26
CA ALA A 61 -2.01 12.85 -13.45
C ALA A 61 -1.39 11.45 -13.32
N TYR A 62 -1.26 11.00 -12.08
CA TYR A 62 -0.94 9.61 -11.74
C TYR A 62 -2.22 8.92 -11.25
N THR A 63 -2.41 7.66 -11.63
CA THR A 63 -3.51 6.85 -11.10
C THR A 63 -2.92 5.68 -10.32
N ILE A 64 -3.24 5.59 -9.03
CA ILE A 64 -2.88 4.45 -8.19
C ILE A 64 -4.11 3.58 -8.01
N THR A 65 -3.98 2.29 -8.27
CA THR A 65 -5.06 1.30 -8.10
C THR A 65 -4.61 0.23 -7.13
N LEU A 66 -5.45 -0.05 -6.13
CA LEU A 66 -5.29 -1.14 -5.19
C LEU A 66 -6.30 -2.23 -5.57
N GLU A 67 -5.82 -3.37 -6.03
CA GLU A 67 -6.64 -4.51 -6.43
C GLU A 67 -6.44 -5.65 -5.42
N GLN A 68 -7.53 -6.23 -4.93
CA GLN A 68 -7.48 -7.44 -4.12
C GLN A 68 -6.88 -8.57 -4.95
N TYR A 69 -5.87 -9.25 -4.40
CA TYR A 69 -5.18 -10.37 -5.06
C TYR A 69 -5.19 -11.63 -4.19
N MET A 70 -6.38 -11.94 -3.66
CA MET A 70 -6.63 -13.08 -2.78
C MET A 70 -7.46 -14.14 -3.52
N ARG A 71 -7.34 -15.41 -3.11
CA ARG A 71 -8.09 -16.53 -3.72
C ARG A 71 -9.56 -16.59 -3.30
N VAL A 72 -9.91 -15.92 -2.22
CA VAL A 72 -11.27 -15.88 -1.69
C VAL A 72 -11.98 -14.64 -2.23
N ASP A 73 -13.26 -14.81 -2.57
CA ASP A 73 -14.12 -13.67 -2.92
C ASP A 73 -14.68 -13.03 -1.65
N SER A 74 -14.61 -11.70 -1.65
CA SER A 74 -14.72 -10.74 -0.55
C SER A 74 -13.81 -11.00 0.67
N LEU A 75 -13.11 -9.96 1.12
CA LEU A 75 -12.31 -9.98 2.35
C LEU A 75 -13.19 -9.60 3.54
N ASN A 76 -13.89 -10.60 4.09
CA ASN A 76 -14.80 -10.38 5.22
C ASN A 76 -14.06 -9.76 6.43
N GLY A 77 -14.61 -8.69 6.99
CA GLY A 77 -13.98 -7.96 8.10
C GLY A 77 -12.98 -6.88 7.68
N ILE A 78 -12.65 -6.77 6.39
CA ILE A 78 -12.04 -5.55 5.85
C ILE A 78 -13.17 -4.58 5.49
N ILE A 79 -13.36 -3.57 6.32
CA ILE A 79 -14.45 -2.59 6.18
C ILE A 79 -14.07 -1.37 5.35
N ALA A 80 -12.77 -1.05 5.26
CA ALA A 80 -12.27 0.10 4.52
C ALA A 80 -10.81 -0.11 4.09
N ALA A 81 -10.44 0.50 2.96
CA ALA A 81 -9.07 0.63 2.50
C ALA A 81 -8.86 2.03 1.93
N GLY A 82 -7.69 2.62 2.18
CA GLY A 82 -7.36 3.96 1.74
C GLY A 82 -5.89 4.11 1.38
N LEU A 83 -5.58 5.13 0.60
CA LEU A 83 -4.23 5.50 0.22
C LEU A 83 -3.94 6.92 0.72
N ALA A 84 -2.76 7.11 1.28
CA ALA A 84 -2.24 8.43 1.64
C ALA A 84 -0.90 8.67 0.94
N VAL A 85 -0.68 9.90 0.50
CA VAL A 85 0.60 10.37 -0.05
C VAL A 85 1.17 11.39 0.93
N GLU A 86 2.39 11.13 1.40
CA GLU A 86 3.06 11.96 2.39
C GLU A 86 4.36 12.54 1.82
N LYS A 87 4.71 13.76 2.25
CA LYS A 87 6.00 14.36 1.92
C LYS A 87 7.09 13.61 2.68
N THR A 88 8.10 13.11 1.97
CA THR A 88 9.22 12.36 2.56
C THR A 88 10.28 13.25 3.21
N GLY A 89 10.20 14.57 3.02
CA GLY A 89 11.26 15.52 3.41
C GLY A 89 12.53 15.41 2.57
N LYS A 90 12.58 14.50 1.58
CA LYS A 90 13.73 14.29 0.69
C LYS A 90 13.54 15.01 -0.64
N THR A 91 14.65 15.46 -1.22
CA THR A 91 14.70 16.07 -2.54
C THR A 91 14.94 15.04 -3.64
N LYS A 92 14.77 15.45 -4.90
CA LYS A 92 15.11 14.63 -6.08
C LYS A 92 16.55 14.09 -6.02
N SER A 93 17.49 14.92 -5.58
CA SER A 93 18.91 14.56 -5.49
C SER A 93 19.15 13.45 -4.47
N ASP A 94 18.47 13.50 -3.33
CA ASP A 94 18.61 12.51 -2.24
C ASP A 94 18.11 11.11 -2.64
N VAL A 95 17.13 11.05 -3.56
CA VAL A 95 16.54 9.80 -4.04
C VAL A 95 17.34 9.21 -5.20
N LEU A 96 17.89 10.03 -6.09
CA LEU A 96 18.58 9.56 -7.30
C LEU A 96 20.06 9.22 -7.10
N GLN A 97 20.70 9.67 -6.02
CA GLN A 97 22.12 9.39 -5.73
C GLN A 97 22.39 8.04 -5.03
N LYS A 98 21.35 7.27 -4.67
CA LYS A 98 21.50 5.93 -4.08
C LYS A 98 21.56 4.80 -5.13
N LYS A 99 22.13 5.05 -6.30
CA LYS A 99 22.42 4.02 -7.30
C LYS A 99 23.89 3.60 -7.25
#